data_AF-A0A4Y2PQA1-F1
#
_entry.id   AF-A0A4Y2PQA1-F1
#
_cell.length_a   1.000
_cell.length_b   1.000
_cell.length_c   1.000
_cell.angle_alpha   90.00
_cell.angle_beta   90.00
_cell.angle_gamma   90.00
#
_symmetry.space_group_name_H-M   'P 1'
#
loop_
_entity.id
_entity.type
_entity.pdbx_description
1 polymer ?
#
loop_
_entity_poly.entity_id
_entity_poly.type
_entity_poly.pdbx_seq_one_letter_code
_entity_poly.pdbx_strand_id
1 'polypeptide(L)'
;MYGTQARGSLEVLKSSWAGEVPLPTNISQSVVDYLQELKLKMEQAAEQVLIFAERKQHSYADYLNRKTTSQWFMPGDQVYLIIPDSKNKLHAPWTGPVKLSNTFHRTPT
;
A
#
# COMPACT_ATOMS: atom_id res chain seq x y z
N MET A 1 0.37 27.56 -25.60
CA MET A 1 -0.90 27.37 -24.86
C MET A 1 -0.55 27.34 -23.38
N TYR A 2 -0.99 28.34 -22.61
CA TYR A 2 -0.72 28.39 -21.18
C TYR A 2 -1.79 27.59 -20.45
N GLY A 3 -1.44 26.39 -20.00
CA GLY A 3 -2.24 25.67 -19.02
C GLY A 3 -2.06 26.35 -17.66
N THR A 4 -3.14 26.56 -16.92
CA THR A 4 -3.07 26.88 -15.50
C THR A 4 -2.33 25.75 -14.81
N GLN A 5 -1.19 26.05 -14.16
CA GLN A 5 -0.51 25.10 -13.31
C GLN A 5 -1.52 24.63 -12.25
N ALA A 6 -1.84 23.33 -12.25
CA ALA A 6 -2.79 22.77 -11.33
C ALA A 6 -2.24 22.95 -9.91
N ARG A 7 -2.83 23.88 -9.15
CA ARG A 7 -2.41 24.14 -7.77
C ARG A 7 -2.63 22.88 -6.95
N GLY A 8 -1.53 22.25 -6.55
CA GLY A 8 -1.59 21.10 -5.65
C GLY A 8 -2.10 21.52 -4.27
N SER A 9 -2.66 20.59 -3.50
CA SER A 9 -3.13 20.86 -2.12
C SER A 9 -2.05 21.47 -1.23
N LEU A 10 -0.78 21.07 -1.41
CA LEU A 10 0.38 21.63 -0.72
C LEU A 10 0.72 23.07 -1.16
N GLU A 11 0.53 23.38 -2.45
CA GLU A 11 0.79 24.71 -2.99
C GLU A 11 -0.25 25.71 -2.49
N VAL A 12 -1.52 25.29 -2.43
CA VAL A 12 -2.61 26.05 -1.80
C VAL A 12 -2.32 26.31 -0.33
N LEU A 13 -1.88 25.28 0.41
CA LEU A 13 -1.56 25.39 1.83
C LEU A 13 -0.38 26.36 2.07
N LYS A 14 0.67 26.27 1.23
CA LYS A 14 1.80 27.21 1.26
C LYS A 14 1.34 28.66 1.01
N SER A 15 0.55 28.90 -0.03
CA SER A 15 0.07 30.26 -0.37
C SER A 15 -0.85 30.85 0.71
N SER A 16 -1.63 30.01 1.39
CA SER A 16 -2.50 30.42 2.50
C SER A 16 -1.67 30.76 3.76
N TRP A 17 -0.67 29.94 4.09
CA TRP A 17 0.23 30.18 5.23
C TRP A 17 1.16 31.38 5.02
N ALA A 18 1.65 31.59 3.80
CA ALA A 18 2.50 32.72 3.44
C ALA A 18 1.73 34.06 3.34
N GLY A 19 0.41 34.06 3.54
CA GLY A 19 -0.43 35.26 3.46
C GLY A 19 -0.62 35.78 2.03
N GLU A 20 -0.27 35.00 1.00
CA GLU A 20 -0.45 35.36 -0.41
C GLU A 20 -1.92 35.31 -0.83
N VAL A 21 -2.76 34.60 -0.06
CA VAL A 21 -4.22 34.55 -0.22
C VAL A 21 -4.87 35.16 1.01
N PRO A 22 -5.75 36.17 0.86
CA PRO A 22 -6.48 36.74 1.99
C PRO A 22 -7.37 35.65 2.60
N LEU A 23 -7.10 35.32 3.86
CA LEU A 23 -7.94 34.41 4.64
C LEU A 23 -9.35 35.01 4.73
N PRO A 24 -10.42 34.21 4.54
CA PRO A 24 -11.77 34.69 4.73
C PRO A 24 -11.91 35.20 6.17
N THR A 25 -12.34 36.45 6.33
CA THR A 25 -12.50 37.15 7.63
C THR A 25 -13.54 36.49 8.55
N ASN A 26 -14.20 35.42 8.09
CA ASN A 26 -15.28 34.71 8.75
C ASN A 26 -14.82 33.35 9.32
N ILE A 27 -13.58 33.26 9.82
CA ILE A 27 -13.12 32.11 10.58
C ILE A 27 -13.63 32.30 12.02
N SER A 28 -14.89 31.89 12.25
CA SER A 28 -15.55 31.96 13.56
C SER A 28 -15.07 30.89 14.53
N GLN A 29 -14.28 29.91 14.06
CA GLN A 29 -13.69 28.87 14.90
C GLN A 29 -12.31 29.27 15.39
N SER A 30 -12.04 29.04 16.67
CA SER A 30 -10.69 29.13 17.21
C SER A 30 -9.77 28.19 16.43
N VAL A 31 -8.55 28.64 16.13
CA VAL A 31 -7.52 27.81 15.47
C VAL A 31 -7.31 26.49 16.22
N VAL A 32 -7.47 26.52 17.55
CA VAL A 32 -7.37 25.34 18.41
C VAL A 32 -8.48 24.33 18.11
N ASP A 33 -9.72 24.79 17.98
CA ASP A 33 -10.89 23.93 17.70
C ASP A 33 -10.75 23.27 16.33
N TYR A 34 -10.29 24.04 15.33
CA TYR A 34 -10.03 23.51 14.00
C TYR A 34 -8.96 22.41 13.99
N LEU A 35 -7.85 22.62 14.71
CA LEU A 35 -6.77 21.62 14.79
C LEU A 35 -7.22 20.35 15.54
N GLN A 36 -8.04 20.49 16.57
CA GLN A 36 -8.63 19.34 17.27
C GLN A 36 -9.58 18.56 16.36
N GLU A 37 -10.44 19.24 15.61
CA GLU A 37 -11.35 18.60 14.65
C GLU A 37 -10.58 17.90 13.53
N LEU A 38 -9.51 18.53 13.01
CA LEU A 38 -8.65 17.94 11.99
C LEU A 38 -7.98 16.66 12.49
N LYS A 39 -7.45 16.68 13.72
CA LYS A 39 -6.84 15.50 14.34
C LYS A 39 -7.83 14.34 14.43
N LEU A 40 -9.03 14.61 14.93
CA LEU A 40 -10.08 13.59 15.06
C LEU A 40 -10.45 12.98 13.70
N LYS A 41 -10.60 13.82 12.67
CA LYS A 41 -10.90 13.37 11.31
C LYS A 41 -9.78 12.50 10.72
N MET A 42 -8.53 12.82 11.00
CA MET A 42 -7.39 12.00 10.55
C MET A 42 -7.34 10.65 11.27
N GLU A 43 -7.61 10.62 12.57
CA GLU A 43 -7.66 9.37 13.35
C GLU A 43 -8.77 8.44 12.83
N GLN A 44 -9.98 8.97 12.61
CA GLN A 44 -11.09 8.24 12.01
C GLN A 44 -10.77 7.73 10.60
N ALA A 45 -10.11 8.55 9.78
CA ALA A 45 -9.70 8.14 8.44
C ALA A 45 -8.65 7.01 8.50
N ALA A 46 -7.69 7.09 9.43
CA ALA A 46 -6.65 6.08 9.59
C ALA A 46 -7.22 4.72 9.98
N GLU A 47 -8.16 4.69 10.93
CA GLU A 47 -8.89 3.46 11.31
C GLU A 47 -9.59 2.83 10.10
N GLN A 48 -10.27 3.66 9.31
CA GLN A 48 -11.00 3.18 8.15
C GLN A 48 -10.08 2.65 7.04
N VAL A 49 -8.94 3.31 6.83
CA VAL A 49 -7.92 2.88 5.85
C VAL A 49 -7.40 1.48 6.17
N LEU A 50 -7.16 1.15 7.45
CA LEU A 50 -6.68 -0.16 7.84
C LEU A 50 -7.69 -1.26 7.46
N ILE A 51 -8.96 -1.06 7.77
CA ILE A 51 -10.05 -2.01 7.45
C ILE A 51 -10.17 -2.21 5.93
N PHE A 52 -10.12 -1.12 5.16
CA PHE A 52 -10.21 -1.21 3.70
C PHE A 52 -8.97 -1.84 3.08
N ALA A 53 -7.78 -1.53 3.59
CA ALA A 53 -6.53 -2.10 3.11
C ALA A 53 -6.52 -3.62 3.29
N GLU A 54 -6.89 -4.11 4.46
CA GLU A 54 -6.99 -5.55 4.73
C GLU A 54 -7.99 -6.24 3.80
N ARG A 55 -9.20 -5.69 3.67
CA ARG A 55 -10.23 -6.24 2.77
C ARG A 55 -9.76 -6.27 1.31
N LYS A 56 -9.08 -5.22 0.86
CA LYS A 56 -8.55 -5.14 -0.50
C LYS A 56 -7.40 -6.13 -0.71
N GLN A 57 -6.52 -6.29 0.27
CA GLN A 57 -5.45 -7.29 0.22
C GLN A 57 -6.01 -8.71 0.16
N HIS A 58 -7.02 -9.03 0.97
CA HIS A 58 -7.70 -10.34 0.93
C HIS A 58 -8.36 -10.59 -0.42
N SER A 59 -9.17 -9.64 -0.91
CA SER A 59 -9.84 -9.77 -2.21
C SER A 59 -8.85 -9.91 -3.37
N TYR A 60 -7.70 -9.23 -3.29
CA TYR A 60 -6.63 -9.35 -4.28
C TYR A 60 -5.99 -10.74 -4.26
N ALA A 61 -5.69 -11.26 -3.07
CA ALA A 61 -5.16 -12.60 -2.90
C ALA A 61 -6.14 -13.66 -3.41
N ASP A 62 -7.43 -13.56 -3.08
CA ASP A 62 -8.46 -14.47 -3.56
C ASP A 62 -8.56 -14.48 -5.09
N TYR A 63 -8.53 -13.30 -5.70
CA TYR A 63 -8.63 -13.16 -7.16
C TYR A 63 -7.44 -13.81 -7.88
N LEU A 64 -6.22 -13.59 -7.39
CA LEU A 64 -5.02 -14.19 -7.97
C LEU A 64 -4.95 -15.71 -7.70
N ASN A 65 -5.31 -16.12 -6.49
CA ASN A 65 -5.25 -17.53 -6.08
C ASN A 65 -6.39 -18.36 -6.68
N ARG A 66 -7.41 -17.75 -7.29
CA ARG A 66 -8.61 -18.41 -7.82
C ARG A 66 -8.33 -19.53 -8.83
N LYS A 67 -7.22 -19.44 -9.56
CA LYS A 67 -6.78 -20.46 -10.54
C LYS A 67 -5.57 -21.27 -10.05
N THR A 68 -5.15 -21.07 -8.81
CA THR A 68 -4.01 -21.79 -8.24
C THR A 68 -4.45 -23.19 -7.85
N THR A 69 -3.71 -24.19 -8.30
CA THR A 69 -3.88 -25.57 -7.86
C THR A 69 -2.99 -25.80 -6.65
N SER A 70 -3.55 -26.37 -5.58
CA SER A 70 -2.76 -26.80 -4.43
C SER A 70 -1.81 -27.92 -4.87
N GLN A 71 -0.52 -27.60 -4.96
CA GLN A 71 0.51 -28.56 -5.32
C GLN A 71 1.23 -29.02 -4.05
N TRP A 72 1.30 -30.33 -3.88
CA TRP A 72 2.11 -30.97 -2.84
C TRP A 72 3.38 -31.48 -3.50
N PHE A 73 4.51 -31.20 -2.87
CA PHE A 73 5.81 -31.71 -3.31
C PHE A 73 6.25 -32.84 -2.39
N MET A 74 6.95 -33.82 -2.95
CA MET A 74 7.56 -34.90 -2.21
C MET A 74 9.09 -34.79 -2.25
N PRO A 75 9.80 -35.30 -1.22
CA PRO A 75 11.24 -35.49 -1.30
C PRO A 75 11.60 -36.32 -2.54
N GLY A 76 12.53 -35.82 -3.35
CA GLY A 76 12.93 -36.41 -4.64
C GLY A 76 12.38 -35.69 -5.88
N ASP A 77 11.34 -34.88 -5.75
CA ASP A 77 10.77 -34.12 -6.88
C ASP A 77 11.76 -33.06 -7.40
N GLN A 78 11.77 -32.87 -8.72
CA GLN A 78 12.54 -31.82 -9.37
C GLN A 78 11.69 -30.56 -9.54
N VAL A 79 12.16 -29.44 -9.00
CA VAL A 79 11.47 -28.15 -9.02
C VAL A 79 12.37 -27.05 -9.56
N TYR A 80 11.76 -26.03 -10.16
CA TYR A 80 12.44 -24.77 -10.49
C TYR A 80 12.21 -23.77 -9.37
N LEU A 81 13.26 -23.03 -9.01
CA LEU A 81 13.22 -21.97 -8.00
C LEU A 81 13.28 -20.61 -8.66
N ILE A 82 12.44 -19.68 -8.22
CA ILE A 82 12.62 -18.26 -8.52
C ILE A 82 13.21 -17.61 -7.27
N ILE A 83 14.46 -17.19 -7.37
CA ILE A 83 15.13 -16.45 -6.29
C ILE A 83 15.37 -15.04 -6.82
N PRO A 84 14.64 -14.02 -6.34
CA PRO A 84 14.87 -12.65 -6.77
C PRO A 84 16.24 -12.18 -6.32
N ASP A 85 17.03 -11.61 -7.23
CA ASP A 85 18.31 -10.98 -6.85
C ASP A 85 18.01 -9.66 -6.13
N SER A 86 18.65 -9.47 -4.99
CA SER A 86 18.64 -8.22 -4.21
C SER A 86 18.92 -6.97 -5.04
N LYS A 87 19.66 -7.09 -6.15
CA LYS A 87 20.08 -5.96 -6.99
C LYS A 87 19.01 -5.46 -7.96
N ASN A 88 18.08 -6.30 -8.38
CA ASN A 88 17.06 -5.94 -9.37
C ASN A 88 15.71 -6.57 -9.05
N LYS A 89 14.77 -5.75 -8.56
CA LYS A 89 13.41 -6.17 -8.19
C LYS A 89 12.61 -6.77 -9.36
N LEU A 90 12.98 -6.45 -10.60
CA LEU A 90 12.29 -6.93 -11.80
C LEU A 90 12.95 -8.18 -12.40
N HIS A 91 14.12 -8.58 -11.91
CA HIS A 91 14.85 -9.71 -12.44
C HIS A 91 14.95 -10.82 -11.39
N ALA A 92 14.19 -11.88 -11.62
CA ALA A 92 14.22 -13.08 -10.80
C ALA A 92 14.38 -14.31 -11.72
N PRO A 93 15.62 -14.76 -11.97
CA PRO A 93 15.87 -15.86 -12.88
C PRO A 93 15.37 -17.18 -12.27
N TRP A 94 14.85 -18.05 -13.15
CA TRP A 94 14.55 -19.42 -12.79
C TRP A 94 15.84 -20.22 -12.65
N THR A 95 16.03 -20.85 -11.50
CA THR A 95 17.18 -21.71 -11.18
C THR A 95 16.69 -23.14 -10.99
N GLY A 96 17.18 -24.10 -11.78
CA GLY A 96 16.81 -25.50 -11.64
C GLY A 96 16.64 -26.19 -12.99
N PRO A 97 16.38 -27.51 -13.00
CA PRO A 97 15.69 -28.27 -11.95
C PRO A 97 16.56 -28.67 -10.76
N VAL A 98 16.06 -28.44 -9.54
CA VAL A 98 16.69 -28.82 -8.26
C VAL A 98 15.85 -29.91 -7.59
N LYS A 99 16.50 -30.91 -7.00
CA LYS A 99 15.80 -31.98 -6.25
C LYS A 99 15.49 -31.53 -4.83
N LEU A 100 14.24 -31.74 -4.41
CA LEU A 100 13.82 -31.51 -3.03
C LEU A 100 14.37 -32.59 -2.10
N SER A 101 15.03 -32.19 -1.00
CA SER A 101 15.58 -33.11 -0.01
C SER A 101 14.62 -33.40 1.15
N ASN A 102 13.88 -32.39 1.61
CA ASN A 102 12.90 -32.53 2.67
C ASN A 102 11.76 -31.52 2.49
N THR A 103 10.56 -31.88 2.94
CA THR A 103 9.37 -31.03 2.88
C THR A 103 8.88 -30.71 4.29
N PHE A 104 8.58 -29.45 4.56
CA PHE A 104 8.01 -29.01 5.83
C PHE A 104 6.60 -28.47 5.59
N HIS A 105 5.59 -29.12 6.17
CA HIS A 105 4.22 -28.62 6.12
C HIS A 105 4.04 -27.59 7.24
N ARG A 106 3.76 -26.32 6.91
CA ARG A 106 3.28 -25.35 7.90
C ARG A 106 1.81 -25.65 8.19
N THR A 107 1.48 -25.95 9.44
CA THR A 107 0.09 -25.92 9.92
C THR A 107 -0.41 -24.47 9.93
N PRO A 108 -1.63 -24.20 9.45
CA PRO A 108 -2.22 -22.87 9.55
C PRO A 108 -2.58 -22.60 11.02
N THR A 109 -2.14 -21.44 11.54
CA THR A 109 -2.58 -20.80 12.80
C THR A 109 -3.87 -20.02 12.59
#